data_AF-A0A8H6TRJ6-F1
#
_entry.id   AF-A0A8H6TRJ6-F1
#
_cell.length_a   1.000
_cell.length_b   1.000
_cell.length_c   1.000
_cell.angle_alpha   90.00
_cell.angle_beta   90.00
_cell.angle_gamma   90.00
#
_symmetry.space_group_name_H-M   'P 1'
#
loop_
_entity.id
_entity.type
_entity.pdbx_description
1 polymer ?
#
loop_
_entity_poly.entity_id
_entity_poly.type
_entity_poly.pdbx_seq_one_letter_code
_entity_poly.pdbx_strand_id
1 'polypeptide(L)'
;MLSPLTAFPWSVLAPTLARSPTSLLPTTNCAIPTGICLLSIAIVVAFICTKLWPRTRHEKGSAALVPIQALLTVITPVAAAWPRDYIPLVDHTTNARSKTVSVSLVSLIDAICRRDIEFRNREDFVEFLVGRLVAYGWRVQLALDGCVAFKVLGWVVGSYFSWKPYKTIDPRRVLKRTHGASSPKESITLDTLLQSHNTHIDLDRTPLSQIDSALAALGANLAPGQTAIIEFTTPATEMEFLSADFIVCAVPLMARKYAPASPRATTTPLFADLNSVLAQLTQSTKLVLESVTNISKDYAAKLVAAAEQLDGDKSIRRPFVEKWGLEGYSEERFMLSWEAALFESGTHLARWKIVVAHK
;
A
#
# COMPACT_ATOMS: atom_id res chain seq x y z
N MET A 1 -11.43 8.99 39.30
CA MET A 1 -11.36 7.62 39.84
C MET A 1 -11.22 6.66 38.66
N LEU A 2 -10.19 5.82 38.71
CA LEU A 2 -9.83 4.70 37.81
C LEU A 2 -9.29 5.04 36.40
N SER A 3 -8.01 5.39 36.43
CA SER A 3 -6.85 4.83 35.69
C SER A 3 -6.74 4.81 34.15
N PRO A 4 -5.51 5.01 33.63
CA PRO A 4 -5.23 5.22 32.21
C PRO A 4 -4.74 3.94 31.52
N LEU A 5 -4.99 3.81 30.21
CA LEU A 5 -4.39 2.77 29.39
C LEU A 5 -3.07 3.28 28.78
N THR A 6 -2.08 2.41 28.94
CA THR A 6 -0.65 2.55 28.69
C THR A 6 -0.32 2.58 27.21
N ALA A 7 0.42 3.60 26.79
CA ALA A 7 1.18 3.59 25.54
C ALA A 7 2.32 2.55 25.62
N PHE A 8 2.43 1.69 24.62
CA PHE A 8 3.56 0.77 24.44
C PHE A 8 4.70 1.51 23.71
N PRO A 9 5.91 1.64 24.30
CA PRO A 9 7.06 2.16 23.56
C PRO A 9 7.79 1.03 22.84
N TRP A 10 7.94 1.15 21.52
CA TRP A 10 8.69 0.24 20.65
C TRP A 10 10.23 0.39 20.76
N SER A 11 10.75 0.92 21.86
CA SER A 11 12.16 1.32 22.01
C SER A 11 13.04 0.29 22.76
N VAL A 12 12.87 -1.00 22.50
CA VAL A 12 13.79 -2.04 23.02
C VAL A 12 14.26 -2.93 21.88
N LEU A 13 15.20 -2.45 21.08
CA LEU A 13 16.18 -3.24 20.34
C LEU A 13 17.30 -2.30 19.84
N ALA A 14 18.16 -1.87 20.77
CA ALA A 14 19.45 -1.27 20.45
C ALA A 14 20.50 -1.80 21.45
N PRO A 15 21.51 -2.58 21.02
CA PRO A 15 22.62 -2.93 21.88
C PRO A 15 23.62 -1.78 21.93
N THR A 16 23.79 -1.22 23.12
CA THR A 16 24.91 -0.35 23.50
C THR A 16 26.21 -1.16 23.46
N LEU A 17 27.14 -0.80 22.58
CA LEU A 17 28.53 -1.25 22.65
C LEU A 17 29.46 -0.05 22.48
N ALA A 18 29.97 0.44 23.61
CA ALA A 18 31.20 1.23 23.69
C ALA A 18 32.33 0.35 24.25
N ARG A 19 33.47 0.37 23.55
CA ARG A 19 34.71 -0.40 23.77
C ARG A 19 35.43 0.00 25.07
N SER A 20 36.10 -0.96 25.73
CA SER A 20 37.58 -1.10 25.76
C SER A 20 38.00 -2.31 26.65
N PRO A 21 39.29 -2.72 26.75
CA PRO A 21 39.73 -4.00 26.22
C PRO A 21 40.22 -4.96 27.33
N THR A 22 40.50 -6.19 26.92
CA THR A 22 41.48 -7.16 27.45
C THR A 22 40.93 -8.53 27.85
N SER A 23 41.47 -9.50 27.10
CA SER A 23 41.83 -10.85 27.48
C SER A 23 40.77 -11.96 27.43
N LEU A 24 41.23 -13.02 26.77
CA LEU A 24 40.83 -14.43 26.82
C LEU A 24 39.58 -14.85 26.03
N LEU A 25 39.88 -15.43 24.85
CA LEU A 25 39.01 -16.29 24.05
C LEU A 25 38.41 -17.42 24.89
N PRO A 26 37.09 -17.64 24.80
CA PRO A 26 36.54 -18.97 24.81
C PRO A 26 35.92 -19.25 23.44
N THR A 27 36.34 -20.36 22.84
CA THR A 27 35.65 -20.98 21.71
C THR A 27 34.30 -21.50 22.18
N THR A 28 33.26 -20.68 22.11
CA THR A 28 31.87 -21.11 22.28
C THR A 28 31.30 -21.45 20.91
N ASN A 29 31.08 -22.74 20.69
CA ASN A 29 30.25 -23.23 19.61
C ASN A 29 28.85 -22.60 19.75
N CYS A 30 28.53 -21.62 18.90
CA CYS A 30 27.18 -21.11 18.74
C CYS A 30 26.32 -22.23 18.12
N ALA A 31 25.84 -23.14 18.96
CA ALA A 31 24.68 -23.94 18.67
C ALA A 31 23.49 -22.99 18.58
N ILE A 32 23.24 -22.48 17.37
CA ILE A 32 21.94 -21.87 17.05
C ILE A 32 20.90 -22.94 17.42
N PRO A 33 19.94 -22.65 18.31
CA PRO A 33 18.99 -23.65 18.77
C PRO A 33 18.15 -24.11 17.57
N THR A 34 18.49 -25.28 17.04
CA THR A 34 17.82 -25.95 15.92
C THR A 34 16.30 -26.08 16.15
N GLY A 35 15.86 -26.02 17.41
CA GLY A 35 14.44 -25.99 17.80
C GLY A 35 13.65 -24.78 17.27
N ILE A 36 14.25 -23.60 17.12
CA ILE A 36 13.51 -22.40 16.65
C ILE A 36 13.20 -22.53 15.14
N CYS A 37 14.11 -23.11 14.36
CA CYS A 37 13.89 -23.36 12.93
C CYS A 37 12.86 -24.48 12.71
N LEU A 38 12.84 -25.52 13.54
CA LEU A 38 11.87 -26.62 13.38
C LEU A 38 10.45 -26.20 13.79
N LEU A 39 10.30 -25.37 14.83
CA LEU A 39 8.99 -24.86 15.24
C LEU A 39 8.36 -23.96 14.17
N SER A 40 9.15 -23.08 13.56
CA SER A 40 8.68 -22.20 12.48
C SER A 40 8.28 -23.01 11.23
N ILE A 41 9.03 -24.05 10.87
CA ILE A 41 8.64 -24.97 9.78
C ILE A 41 7.35 -25.72 10.13
N ALA A 42 7.20 -26.23 11.35
CA ALA A 42 6.01 -26.96 11.77
C ALA A 42 4.74 -26.09 11.75
N ILE A 43 4.84 -24.82 12.16
CA ILE A 43 3.73 -23.85 12.08
C ILE A 43 3.34 -23.59 10.62
N VAL A 44 4.33 -23.43 9.73
CA VAL A 44 4.07 -23.25 8.29
C VAL A 44 3.40 -24.49 7.69
N VAL A 45 3.87 -25.69 8.03
CA VAL A 45 3.28 -26.95 7.53
C VAL A 45 1.86 -27.15 8.07
N ALA A 46 1.60 -26.91 9.35
CA ALA A 46 0.26 -27.00 9.92
C ALA A 46 -0.71 -25.98 9.28
N PHE A 47 -0.23 -24.78 8.98
CA PHE A 47 -0.99 -23.76 8.25
C PHE A 47 -1.31 -24.20 6.80
N ILE A 48 -0.34 -24.81 6.11
CA ILE A 48 -0.55 -25.35 4.76
C ILE A 48 -1.56 -26.52 4.79
N CYS A 49 -1.42 -27.45 5.74
CA CYS A 49 -2.30 -28.62 5.86
C CYS A 49 -3.75 -28.26 6.22
N THR A 50 -3.97 -27.20 7.01
CA THR A 50 -5.35 -26.73 7.33
C THR A 50 -6.02 -26.00 6.17
N LYS A 51 -5.23 -25.40 5.27
CA LYS A 51 -5.74 -24.76 4.03
C LYS A 51 -6.02 -25.75 2.90
N LEU A 52 -5.33 -26.87 2.86
CA LEU A 52 -5.44 -27.87 1.79
C LEU A 52 -6.52 -28.93 2.04
N TRP A 53 -7.19 -28.94 3.20
CA TRP A 53 -8.24 -29.93 3.45
C TRP A 53 -9.50 -29.57 2.64
N PRO A 54 -9.89 -30.38 1.64
CA PRO A 54 -11.10 -30.12 0.86
C PRO A 54 -12.30 -30.31 1.77
N ARG A 55 -12.96 -29.20 2.10
CA ARG A 55 -14.20 -29.22 2.88
C ARG A 55 -15.31 -29.70 1.95
N THR A 56 -15.54 -31.01 1.92
CA THR A 56 -16.65 -31.61 1.16
C THR A 56 -17.96 -31.01 1.65
N ARG A 57 -18.64 -30.22 0.80
CA ARG A 57 -19.98 -29.71 1.08
C ARG A 57 -20.96 -30.17 0.01
N HIS A 58 -22.10 -30.63 0.51
CA HIS A 58 -23.29 -30.99 -0.23
C HIS A 58 -24.10 -29.73 -0.53
N GLU A 59 -24.35 -29.43 -1.80
CA GLU A 59 -25.23 -28.35 -2.22
C GLU A 59 -26.70 -28.77 -2.33
N LYS A 60 -27.62 -27.89 -1.89
CA LYS A 60 -29.04 -27.90 -2.27
C LYS A 60 -29.28 -26.71 -3.20
N GLY A 61 -29.47 -26.99 -4.49
CA GLY A 61 -29.39 -26.05 -5.62
C GLY A 61 -30.51 -25.02 -5.82
N SER A 62 -31.05 -24.41 -4.76
CA SER A 62 -32.04 -23.32 -4.90
C SER A 62 -31.68 -22.05 -4.12
N ALA A 63 -31.00 -22.16 -2.98
CA ALA A 63 -30.60 -21.00 -2.17
C ALA A 63 -29.34 -20.28 -2.70
N ALA A 64 -28.67 -20.84 -3.72
CA ALA A 64 -27.41 -20.34 -4.27
C ALA A 64 -27.56 -19.11 -5.18
N LEU A 65 -28.77 -18.79 -5.66
CA LEU A 65 -28.96 -17.72 -6.65
C LEU A 65 -28.91 -16.31 -6.05
N VAL A 66 -29.40 -16.11 -4.82
CA VAL A 66 -29.46 -14.77 -4.19
C VAL A 66 -28.06 -14.17 -3.92
N PRO A 67 -27.08 -14.93 -3.39
CA PRO A 67 -25.69 -14.45 -3.26
C PRO A 67 -25.07 -14.01 -4.58
N ILE A 68 -25.34 -14.76 -5.66
CA ILE A 68 -24.82 -14.45 -6.99
C ILE A 68 -25.48 -13.17 -7.52
N GLN A 69 -26.79 -13.00 -7.31
CA GLN A 69 -27.50 -11.76 -7.65
C GLN A 69 -26.98 -10.55 -6.87
N ALA A 70 -26.67 -10.70 -5.58
CA ALA A 70 -26.02 -9.65 -4.79
C ALA A 70 -24.67 -9.27 -5.38
N LEU A 71 -23.82 -10.25 -5.67
CA LEU A 71 -22.50 -9.97 -6.24
C LEU A 71 -22.58 -9.35 -7.64
N LEU A 72 -23.56 -9.78 -8.45
CA LEU A 72 -23.88 -9.21 -9.77
C LEU A 72 -24.16 -7.70 -9.73
N THR A 73 -24.68 -7.15 -8.62
CA THR A 73 -24.91 -5.70 -8.51
C THR A 73 -23.64 -4.89 -8.31
N VAL A 74 -22.58 -5.54 -7.83
CA VAL A 74 -21.30 -4.90 -7.50
C VAL A 74 -20.31 -5.11 -8.63
N ILE A 75 -20.24 -6.35 -9.12
CA ILE A 75 -19.28 -6.81 -10.12
C ILE A 75 -20.06 -7.23 -11.36
N THR A 76 -19.65 -6.73 -12.53
CA THR A 76 -20.18 -7.12 -13.83
C THR A 76 -19.13 -7.91 -14.62
N PRO A 77 -19.52 -9.00 -15.31
CA PRO A 77 -18.61 -9.61 -16.26
C PRO A 77 -18.44 -8.66 -17.46
N VAL A 78 -17.24 -8.63 -18.03
CA VAL A 78 -16.96 -7.83 -19.24
C VAL A 78 -17.50 -8.54 -20.49
N ALA A 79 -17.48 -9.88 -20.48
CA ALA A 79 -18.07 -10.72 -21.52
C ALA A 79 -19.51 -11.14 -21.17
N ALA A 80 -20.28 -11.55 -22.18
CA ALA A 80 -21.67 -11.98 -22.02
C ALA A 80 -21.86 -13.23 -21.13
N ALA A 81 -20.78 -13.97 -20.85
CA ALA A 81 -20.79 -15.13 -19.97
C ALA A 81 -19.86 -14.90 -18.77
N TRP A 82 -20.32 -15.31 -17.59
CA TRP A 82 -19.47 -15.36 -16.40
C TRP A 82 -18.30 -16.33 -16.61
N PRO A 83 -17.07 -15.99 -16.16
CA PRO A 83 -15.95 -16.92 -16.18
C PRO A 83 -16.29 -18.18 -15.41
N ARG A 84 -15.81 -19.34 -15.88
CA ARG A 84 -16.02 -20.63 -15.19
C ARG A 84 -15.44 -20.63 -13.78
N ASP A 85 -14.39 -19.83 -13.56
CA ASP A 85 -13.71 -19.67 -12.28
C ASP A 85 -14.48 -18.76 -11.29
N TYR A 86 -15.59 -18.15 -11.72
CA TYR A 86 -16.39 -17.24 -10.90
C TYR A 86 -17.25 -17.97 -9.86
N ILE A 87 -17.72 -19.18 -10.18
CA ILE A 87 -18.48 -20.00 -9.23
C ILE A 87 -17.62 -20.32 -7.98
N PRO A 88 -16.35 -20.79 -8.14
CA PRO A 88 -15.40 -20.89 -7.03
C PRO A 88 -15.17 -19.60 -6.22
N LEU A 89 -15.25 -18.43 -6.86
CA LEU A 89 -15.09 -17.11 -6.21
C LEU A 89 -16.15 -16.87 -5.13
N VAL A 90 -17.37 -17.40 -5.35
CA VAL A 90 -18.54 -17.23 -4.48
C VAL A 90 -18.71 -18.43 -3.55
N ASP A 91 -18.48 -19.64 -4.06
CA ASP A 91 -18.86 -20.88 -3.37
C ASP A 91 -17.98 -21.19 -2.15
N HIS A 92 -16.74 -20.72 -2.11
CA HIS A 92 -15.81 -21.07 -1.04
C HIS A 92 -16.03 -20.32 0.28
N THR A 93 -16.89 -19.30 0.32
CA THR A 93 -17.02 -18.43 1.50
C THR A 93 -18.45 -17.98 1.82
N THR A 94 -19.45 -18.43 1.05
CA THR A 94 -20.84 -18.10 1.36
C THR A 94 -21.26 -18.69 2.70
N ASN A 95 -21.53 -17.80 3.65
CA ASN A 95 -22.13 -18.17 4.92
C ASN A 95 -23.58 -17.71 4.92
N ALA A 96 -24.48 -18.64 4.58
CA ALA A 96 -25.91 -18.36 4.52
C ALA A 96 -26.49 -17.87 5.86
N ARG A 97 -25.86 -18.21 7.00
CA ARG A 97 -26.31 -17.73 8.32
C ARG A 97 -25.97 -16.26 8.54
N SER A 98 -24.79 -15.81 8.11
CA SER A 98 -24.37 -14.41 8.24
C SER A 98 -24.75 -13.54 7.04
N LYS A 99 -25.38 -14.13 6.00
CA LYS A 99 -25.68 -13.47 4.72
C LYS A 99 -24.47 -12.74 4.18
N THR A 100 -23.34 -13.43 4.09
CA THR A 100 -22.07 -12.83 3.66
C THR A 100 -21.54 -13.56 2.43
N VAL A 101 -21.15 -12.78 1.43
CA VAL A 101 -20.40 -13.22 0.25
C VAL A 101 -18.99 -12.68 0.39
N SER A 102 -17.98 -13.54 0.43
CA SER A 102 -16.60 -13.10 0.56
C SER A 102 -15.81 -13.38 -0.72
N VAL A 103 -15.24 -12.35 -1.32
CA VAL A 103 -14.52 -12.46 -2.59
C VAL A 103 -13.02 -12.57 -2.32
N SER A 104 -12.36 -13.63 -2.77
CA SER A 104 -10.90 -13.78 -2.64
C SER A 104 -10.18 -12.61 -3.32
N LEU A 105 -9.30 -11.93 -2.58
CA LEU A 105 -8.49 -10.82 -3.10
C LEU A 105 -7.61 -11.23 -4.29
N VAL A 106 -6.95 -12.38 -4.20
CA VAL A 106 -6.08 -12.87 -5.29
C VAL A 106 -6.91 -13.11 -6.55
N SER A 107 -8.05 -13.78 -6.39
CA SER A 107 -8.93 -14.13 -7.49
C SER A 107 -9.58 -12.90 -8.11
N LEU A 108 -9.94 -11.90 -7.29
CA LEU A 108 -10.45 -10.61 -7.73
C LEU A 108 -9.43 -9.87 -8.59
N ILE A 109 -8.19 -9.72 -8.11
CA ILE A 109 -7.12 -9.05 -8.86
C ILE A 109 -6.86 -9.77 -10.18
N ASP A 110 -6.68 -11.10 -10.15
CA ASP A 110 -6.40 -11.86 -11.37
C ASP A 110 -7.55 -11.77 -12.39
N ALA A 111 -8.81 -11.82 -11.94
CA ALA A 111 -9.98 -11.68 -12.82
C ALA A 111 -10.11 -10.27 -13.42
N ILE A 112 -9.80 -9.22 -12.65
CA ILE A 112 -9.79 -7.84 -13.17
C ILE A 112 -8.65 -7.64 -14.16
N CYS A 113 -7.44 -8.15 -13.86
CA CYS A 113 -6.30 -8.08 -14.76
C CYS A 113 -6.58 -8.80 -16.09
N ARG A 114 -7.28 -9.95 -16.05
CA ARG A 114 -7.72 -10.67 -17.26
C ARG A 114 -8.89 -10.01 -17.97
N ARG A 115 -9.47 -8.95 -17.41
CA ARG A 115 -10.68 -8.29 -17.89
C ARG A 115 -11.87 -9.22 -17.96
N ASP A 116 -11.93 -10.16 -17.04
CA ASP A 116 -13.07 -11.06 -16.89
C ASP A 116 -14.25 -10.35 -16.20
N ILE A 117 -13.92 -9.46 -15.27
CA ILE A 117 -14.87 -8.71 -14.44
C ILE A 117 -14.44 -7.25 -14.26
N GLU A 118 -15.41 -6.39 -14.01
CA GLU A 118 -15.24 -4.99 -13.64
C GLU A 118 -16.23 -4.61 -12.53
N PHE A 119 -15.87 -3.61 -11.72
CA PHE A 119 -16.82 -3.02 -10.76
C PHE A 119 -17.82 -2.14 -11.51
N ARG A 120 -19.11 -2.25 -11.16
CA ARG A 120 -20.17 -1.47 -11.82
C ARG A 120 -20.09 0.01 -11.48
N ASN A 121 -19.98 0.30 -10.19
CA ASN A 121 -19.89 1.65 -9.68
C ASN A 121 -18.65 1.80 -8.81
N ARG A 122 -18.09 3.00 -8.87
CA ARG A 122 -16.93 3.36 -8.06
C ARG A 122 -17.27 3.53 -6.58
N GLU A 123 -18.45 4.07 -6.28
CA GLU A 123 -18.91 4.25 -4.89
C GLU A 123 -19.05 2.91 -4.17
N ASP A 124 -19.59 1.90 -4.86
CA ASP A 124 -19.69 0.54 -4.33
C ASP A 124 -18.32 -0.05 -4.01
N PHE A 125 -17.29 0.31 -4.77
CA PHE A 125 -15.94 -0.17 -4.54
C PHE A 125 -15.31 0.42 -3.26
N VAL A 126 -15.61 1.68 -2.92
CA VAL A 126 -15.20 2.26 -1.62
C VAL A 126 -15.84 1.48 -0.47
N GLU A 127 -17.17 1.28 -0.52
CA GLU A 127 -17.89 0.53 0.52
C GLU A 127 -17.49 -0.95 0.56
N PHE A 128 -17.07 -1.52 -0.57
CA PHE A 128 -16.53 -2.87 -0.67
C PHE A 128 -15.21 -3.00 0.11
N LEU A 129 -14.27 -2.08 -0.08
CA LEU A 129 -12.98 -2.10 0.63
C LEU A 129 -13.15 -1.89 2.13
N VAL A 130 -14.11 -1.06 2.56
CA VAL A 130 -14.45 -0.86 3.97
C VAL A 130 -15.22 -2.05 4.57
N GLY A 131 -15.67 -3.00 3.74
CA GLY A 131 -16.44 -4.16 4.19
C GLY A 131 -17.87 -3.82 4.63
N ARG A 132 -18.40 -2.68 4.17
CA ARG A 132 -19.75 -2.17 4.48
C ARG A 132 -20.74 -2.36 3.33
N LEU A 133 -20.28 -2.79 2.17
CA LEU A 133 -21.13 -3.01 1.02
C LEU A 133 -22.21 -4.08 1.27
N VAL A 134 -23.47 -3.70 1.11
CA VAL A 134 -24.63 -4.59 1.23
C VAL A 134 -25.46 -4.52 -0.04
N ALA A 135 -25.69 -5.68 -0.65
CA ALA A 135 -26.50 -5.86 -1.86
C ALA A 135 -27.55 -6.94 -1.63
N TYR A 136 -28.83 -6.64 -1.88
CA TYR A 136 -29.96 -7.54 -1.61
C TYR A 136 -29.95 -8.18 -0.20
N GLY A 137 -29.51 -7.41 0.81
CA GLY A 137 -29.40 -7.88 2.19
C GLY A 137 -28.24 -8.86 2.45
N TRP A 138 -27.34 -9.05 1.48
CA TRP A 138 -26.09 -9.77 1.64
C TRP A 138 -24.93 -8.78 1.76
N ARG A 139 -24.07 -8.97 2.77
CA ARG A 139 -22.81 -8.25 2.88
C ARG A 139 -21.81 -8.82 1.89
N VAL A 140 -21.28 -7.98 1.01
CA VAL A 140 -20.22 -8.34 0.08
C VAL A 140 -18.91 -7.79 0.65
N GLN A 141 -17.97 -8.69 0.95
CA GLN A 141 -16.70 -8.31 1.58
C GLN A 141 -15.51 -8.97 0.89
N LEU A 142 -14.34 -8.40 1.10
CA LEU A 142 -13.09 -8.96 0.60
C LEU A 142 -12.59 -10.07 1.56
N ALA A 143 -12.41 -11.27 1.03
CA ALA A 143 -11.71 -12.35 1.73
C ALA A 143 -10.20 -12.19 1.53
N LEU A 144 -9.48 -12.01 2.63
CA LEU A 144 -8.03 -11.95 2.62
C LEU A 144 -7.46 -13.36 2.78
N ASP A 145 -6.89 -13.86 1.70
CA ASP A 145 -6.20 -15.14 1.71
C ASP A 145 -4.91 -15.02 2.52
N GLY A 146 -4.61 -16.02 3.37
CA GLY A 146 -3.38 -16.03 4.16
C GLY A 146 -2.11 -15.93 3.31
N CYS A 147 -2.15 -16.40 2.05
CA CYS A 147 -1.05 -16.23 1.11
C CYS A 147 -0.76 -14.75 0.78
N VAL A 148 -1.78 -13.88 0.79
CA VAL A 148 -1.58 -12.43 0.62
C VAL A 148 -0.88 -11.84 1.84
N ALA A 149 -1.30 -12.21 3.05
CA ALA A 149 -0.65 -11.78 4.27
C ALA A 149 0.85 -12.15 4.28
N PHE A 150 1.20 -13.36 3.84
CA PHE A 150 2.60 -13.78 3.68
C PHE A 150 3.35 -12.98 2.62
N LYS A 151 2.71 -12.64 1.49
CA LYS A 151 3.31 -11.77 0.46
C LYS A 151 3.55 -10.36 1.00
N VAL A 152 2.58 -9.79 1.73
CA VAL A 152 2.70 -8.49 2.38
C VAL A 152 3.83 -8.51 3.40
N LEU A 153 3.88 -9.51 4.29
CA LEU A 153 4.95 -9.67 5.27
C LEU A 153 6.32 -9.80 4.58
N GLY A 154 6.43 -10.65 3.56
CA GLY A 154 7.66 -10.83 2.79
C GLY A 154 8.10 -9.55 2.09
N TRP A 155 7.16 -8.75 1.58
CA TRP A 155 7.43 -7.43 1.02
C TRP A 155 7.88 -6.43 2.08
N VAL A 156 7.23 -6.37 3.25
CA VAL A 156 7.62 -5.48 4.35
C VAL A 156 9.04 -5.79 4.83
N VAL A 157 9.30 -7.07 5.13
CA VAL A 157 10.64 -7.55 5.52
C VAL A 157 11.64 -7.29 4.40
N GLY A 158 11.26 -7.60 3.16
CA GLY A 158 12.06 -7.34 1.97
C GLY A 158 12.42 -5.86 1.81
N SER A 159 11.50 -4.93 2.09
CA SER A 159 11.75 -3.49 2.03
C SER A 159 12.77 -3.03 3.08
N TYR A 160 12.80 -3.69 4.24
CA TYR A 160 13.73 -3.40 5.33
C TYR A 160 15.14 -3.93 5.04
N PHE A 161 15.26 -5.14 4.50
CA PHE A 161 16.56 -5.81 4.27
C PHE A 161 17.13 -5.66 2.86
N SER A 162 16.27 -5.63 1.84
CA SER A 162 16.69 -5.58 0.43
C SER A 162 17.01 -4.18 -0.05
N TRP A 163 16.96 -3.19 0.84
CA TRP A 163 17.47 -1.86 0.54
C TRP A 163 19.00 -1.92 0.48
N LYS A 164 19.52 -2.37 -0.69
CA LYS A 164 20.85 -1.96 -1.13
C LYS A 164 20.87 -0.45 -0.95
N PRO A 165 21.88 0.14 -0.28
CA PRO A 165 21.96 1.58 -0.17
C PRO A 165 21.85 2.09 -1.60
N TYR A 166 20.70 2.68 -1.95
CA TYR A 166 20.57 3.49 -3.14
C TYR A 166 21.82 4.35 -3.07
N LYS A 167 22.70 4.27 -4.08
CA LYS A 167 23.84 5.19 -4.22
C LYS A 167 23.25 6.53 -3.84
N THR A 168 23.65 7.02 -2.66
CA THR A 168 22.93 8.03 -1.89
C THR A 168 22.36 8.98 -2.91
N ILE A 169 21.03 9.00 -3.04
CA ILE A 169 20.37 9.95 -3.93
C ILE A 169 20.91 11.27 -3.44
N ASP A 170 21.86 11.84 -4.19
CA ASP A 170 22.56 13.03 -3.76
C ASP A 170 21.43 14.04 -3.57
N PRO A 171 21.16 14.52 -2.34
CA PRO A 171 20.06 15.45 -2.13
C PRO A 171 20.24 16.70 -3.01
N ARG A 172 21.48 16.98 -3.45
CA ARG A 172 21.79 18.00 -4.45
C ARG A 172 21.29 17.66 -5.85
N ARG A 173 21.15 16.40 -6.26
CA ARG A 173 20.56 15.99 -7.55
C ARG A 173 19.02 16.05 -7.53
N VAL A 174 18.39 15.82 -6.37
CA VAL A 174 16.94 16.02 -6.20
C VAL A 174 16.61 17.51 -6.22
N LEU A 175 17.43 18.36 -5.60
CA LEU A 175 17.29 19.82 -5.70
C LEU A 175 17.70 20.40 -7.07
N LYS A 176 18.64 19.80 -7.81
CA LYS A 176 19.16 20.36 -9.08
C LYS A 176 18.27 20.15 -10.31
N ARG A 177 17.22 19.33 -10.26
CA ARG A 177 16.34 19.11 -11.43
C ARG A 177 15.40 20.28 -11.76
N THR A 178 15.43 21.36 -10.99
CA THR A 178 14.63 22.58 -11.22
C THR A 178 15.29 23.60 -12.17
N HIS A 179 16.51 23.36 -12.64
CA HIS A 179 17.16 24.23 -13.64
C HIS A 179 17.46 23.47 -14.94
N GLY A 180 16.50 23.58 -15.87
CA GLY A 180 16.62 23.46 -17.34
C GLY A 180 17.69 22.55 -17.93
N ALA A 181 17.28 21.37 -18.41
CA ALA A 181 17.70 20.81 -19.71
C ALA A 181 16.91 19.51 -19.95
N SER A 182 15.90 19.59 -20.80
CA SER A 182 15.14 18.47 -21.34
C SER A 182 16.06 17.53 -22.15
N SER A 183 16.27 16.30 -21.68
CA SER A 183 16.76 15.20 -22.51
C SER A 183 15.57 14.34 -22.95
N PRO A 184 15.34 14.16 -24.26
CA PRO A 184 14.14 13.51 -24.78
C PRO A 184 14.35 11.99 -24.79
N LYS A 185 14.07 11.30 -23.69
CA LYS A 185 13.86 9.83 -23.68
C LYS A 185 13.33 9.24 -22.36
N GLU A 186 13.09 10.03 -21.33
CA GLU A 186 12.39 9.54 -20.14
C GLU A 186 10.88 9.66 -20.35
N SER A 187 10.18 8.53 -20.21
CA SER A 187 8.73 8.44 -20.19
C SER A 187 8.16 9.54 -19.31
N ILE A 188 7.26 10.35 -19.87
CA ILE A 188 6.54 11.41 -19.18
C ILE A 188 5.75 10.76 -18.04
N THR A 189 6.34 10.72 -16.85
CA THR A 189 5.62 10.40 -15.62
C THR A 189 4.87 11.67 -15.22
N LEU A 190 3.65 11.48 -14.71
CA LEU A 190 2.70 12.52 -14.28
C LEU A 190 3.34 13.57 -13.34
N ASP A 191 4.42 13.19 -12.65
CA ASP A 191 5.27 14.03 -11.80
C ASP A 191 5.95 15.21 -12.52
N THR A 192 6.18 15.09 -13.83
CA THR A 192 6.96 16.08 -14.60
C THR A 192 6.15 17.35 -14.91
N LEU A 193 4.83 17.32 -14.75
CA LEU A 193 3.94 18.44 -15.08
C LEU A 193 3.71 19.43 -13.93
N LEU A 194 4.22 19.18 -12.72
CA LEU A 194 3.87 19.94 -11.51
C LEU A 194 5.04 20.66 -10.79
N GLN A 195 6.25 20.72 -11.36
CA GLN A 195 7.41 21.31 -10.67
C GLN A 195 7.54 22.84 -10.90
N SER A 196 6.95 23.62 -10.00
CA SER A 196 7.25 25.05 -9.78
C SER A 196 8.45 25.24 -8.82
N HIS A 197 8.95 26.48 -8.67
CA HIS A 197 10.14 26.93 -7.91
C HIS A 197 10.28 26.52 -6.41
N ASN A 198 9.43 25.63 -5.90
CA ASN A 198 9.50 25.13 -4.53
C ASN A 198 10.15 23.75 -4.48
N THR A 199 10.97 23.51 -3.46
CA THR A 199 11.53 22.18 -3.21
C THR A 199 10.38 21.26 -2.78
N HIS A 200 9.94 20.36 -3.66
CA HIS A 200 8.90 19.36 -3.37
C HIS A 200 9.55 18.03 -2.98
N ILE A 201 9.13 17.46 -1.85
CA ILE A 201 9.60 16.17 -1.33
C ILE A 201 8.39 15.28 -1.08
N ASP A 202 8.36 14.12 -1.73
CA ASP A 202 7.35 13.07 -1.54
C ASP A 202 7.95 11.94 -0.68
N LEU A 203 7.63 11.88 0.61
CA LEU A 203 8.22 10.88 1.51
C LEU A 203 7.71 9.47 1.23
N ASP A 204 6.62 9.29 0.48
CA ASP A 204 6.14 7.96 0.07
C ASP A 204 7.13 7.23 -0.86
N ARG A 205 8.08 7.96 -1.43
CA ARG A 205 9.18 7.41 -2.24
C ARG A 205 10.46 7.21 -1.44
N THR A 206 10.46 7.66 -0.19
CA THR A 206 11.60 7.58 0.73
C THR A 206 11.37 6.40 1.65
N PRO A 207 12.34 5.48 1.81
CA PRO A 207 12.22 4.41 2.81
C PRO A 207 12.01 4.98 4.20
N LEU A 208 11.24 4.27 5.02
CA LEU A 208 10.96 4.66 6.40
C LEU A 208 12.24 4.98 7.19
N SER A 209 13.28 4.16 7.03
CA SER A 209 14.58 4.34 7.70
C SER A 209 15.37 5.57 7.26
N GLN A 210 14.96 6.24 6.19
CA GLN A 210 15.64 7.40 5.61
C GLN A 210 14.86 8.70 5.77
N ILE A 211 13.64 8.67 6.32
CA ILE A 211 12.82 9.89 6.50
C ILE A 211 13.58 10.93 7.31
N ASP A 212 14.14 10.55 8.46
CA ASP A 212 14.89 11.44 9.34
C ASP A 212 16.08 12.09 8.62
N SER A 213 16.82 11.29 7.85
CA SER A 213 17.96 11.77 7.06
C SER A 213 17.52 12.70 5.94
N ALA A 214 16.39 12.41 5.28
CA ALA A 214 15.83 13.24 4.23
C ALA A 214 15.33 14.60 4.77
N LEU A 215 14.66 14.60 5.93
CA LEU A 215 14.19 15.82 6.59
C LEU A 215 15.36 16.65 7.15
N ALA A 216 16.37 16.02 7.72
CA ALA A 216 17.61 16.69 8.13
C ALA A 216 18.34 17.31 6.93
N ALA A 217 18.43 16.58 5.81
CA ALA A 217 19.02 17.09 4.58
C ALA A 217 18.22 18.26 4.00
N LEU A 218 16.89 18.24 4.09
CA LEU A 218 16.06 19.38 3.71
C LEU A 218 16.42 20.61 4.54
N GLY A 219 16.45 20.50 5.86
CA GLY A 219 16.80 21.61 6.76
C GLY A 219 18.22 22.14 6.55
N ALA A 220 19.15 21.30 6.10
CA ALA A 220 20.52 21.71 5.79
C ALA A 220 20.67 22.42 4.43
N ASN A 221 19.82 22.10 3.45
CA ASN A 221 19.97 22.56 2.06
C ASN A 221 18.98 23.66 1.64
N LEU A 222 17.90 23.87 2.38
CA LEU A 222 16.94 24.94 2.08
C LEU A 222 17.59 26.30 2.34
N ALA A 223 17.60 27.21 1.36
CA ALA A 223 18.21 28.53 1.55
C ALA A 223 17.28 29.47 2.33
N PRO A 224 17.82 30.47 3.06
CA PRO A 224 17.00 31.46 3.76
C PRO A 224 15.96 32.13 2.85
N GLY A 225 14.72 32.20 3.32
CA GLY A 225 13.59 32.74 2.55
C GLY A 225 12.97 31.80 1.52
N GLN A 226 13.47 30.57 1.37
CA GLN A 226 12.83 29.55 0.52
C GLN A 226 11.79 28.73 1.29
N THR A 227 10.78 28.28 0.56
CA THR A 227 9.76 27.33 1.03
C THR A 227 9.94 25.95 0.41
N ALA A 228 9.65 24.91 1.18
CA ALA A 228 9.57 23.54 0.73
C ALA A 228 8.19 22.94 1.02
N ILE A 229 7.73 22.08 0.11
CA ILE A 229 6.48 21.34 0.24
C ILE A 229 6.85 19.88 0.48
N ILE A 230 6.35 19.31 1.58
CA ILE A 230 6.54 17.91 1.94
C ILE A 230 5.18 17.23 1.83
N GLU A 231 5.08 16.18 1.04
CA GLU A 231 3.89 15.34 0.96
C GLU A 231 4.21 13.92 1.38
N PHE A 232 3.27 13.30 2.08
CA PHE A 232 3.37 11.90 2.47
C PHE A 232 2.03 11.34 2.91
N THR A 233 1.97 10.02 2.96
CA THR A 233 0.80 9.24 3.35
C THR A 233 1.05 8.63 4.72
N THR A 234 0.00 8.57 5.55
CA THR A 234 -0.03 7.85 6.82
C THR A 234 -1.28 6.97 6.87
N PRO A 235 -1.33 5.96 7.77
CA PRO A 235 -2.60 5.39 8.19
C PRO A 235 -3.51 6.49 8.74
N ALA A 236 -4.80 6.45 8.41
CA ALA A 236 -5.79 7.41 8.92
C ALA A 236 -6.20 7.10 10.37
N THR A 237 -6.19 5.81 10.73
CA THR A 237 -6.42 5.31 12.09
C THR A 237 -5.28 4.38 12.50
N GLU A 238 -5.14 4.15 13.80
CA GLU A 238 -4.24 3.10 14.30
C GLU A 238 -4.64 1.76 13.68
N MET A 239 -3.65 1.07 13.11
CA MET A 239 -3.85 -0.11 12.31
C MET A 239 -2.93 -1.21 12.81
N GLU A 240 -3.51 -2.33 13.21
CA GLU A 240 -2.72 -3.47 13.66
C GLU A 240 -1.92 -4.07 12.50
N PHE A 241 -0.67 -4.44 12.77
CA PHE A 241 0.22 -5.03 11.78
C PHE A 241 -0.37 -6.34 11.21
N LEU A 242 -0.44 -6.44 9.88
CA LEU A 242 -1.06 -7.55 9.14
C LEU A 242 -2.55 -7.79 9.44
N SER A 243 -3.24 -6.81 10.03
CA SER A 243 -4.70 -6.78 10.07
C SER A 243 -5.29 -6.74 8.66
N ALA A 244 -6.62 -6.90 8.57
CA ALA A 244 -7.31 -6.84 7.30
C ALA A 244 -7.10 -5.49 6.59
N ASP A 245 -7.26 -4.41 7.33
CA ASP A 245 -7.09 -3.04 6.82
C ASP A 245 -5.64 -2.79 6.40
N PHE A 246 -4.66 -3.34 7.15
CA PHE A 246 -3.24 -3.29 6.78
C PHE A 246 -2.96 -3.93 5.43
N ILE A 247 -3.50 -5.13 5.22
CA ILE A 247 -3.34 -5.85 3.96
C ILE A 247 -4.02 -5.09 2.82
N VAL A 248 -5.24 -4.60 3.04
CA VAL A 248 -5.99 -3.80 2.06
C VAL A 248 -5.23 -2.54 1.65
N CYS A 249 -4.56 -1.87 2.60
CA CYS A 249 -3.73 -0.71 2.32
C CYS A 249 -2.40 -1.05 1.63
N ALA A 250 -1.83 -2.22 1.91
CA ALA A 250 -0.57 -2.65 1.34
C ALA A 250 -0.68 -3.02 -0.15
N VAL A 251 -1.82 -3.55 -0.60
CA VAL A 251 -2.03 -4.04 -1.98
C VAL A 251 -1.55 -3.07 -3.06
N PRO A 252 -1.98 -1.79 -3.13
CA PRO A 252 -1.54 -0.88 -4.19
C PRO A 252 -0.06 -0.46 -4.09
N LEU A 253 0.57 -0.66 -2.93
CA LEU A 253 1.96 -0.31 -2.65
C LEU A 253 2.93 -1.46 -2.96
N MET A 254 2.42 -2.67 -3.17
CA MET A 254 3.25 -3.83 -3.48
C MET A 254 3.73 -3.82 -4.94
N ALA A 255 4.72 -4.67 -5.23
CA ALA A 255 5.13 -4.93 -6.60
C ALA A 255 3.96 -5.51 -7.41
N ARG A 256 3.77 -4.95 -8.61
CA ARG A 256 2.71 -5.33 -9.55
C ARG A 256 3.15 -6.49 -10.43
N LYS A 257 2.18 -7.27 -10.93
CA LYS A 257 2.43 -8.51 -11.68
C LYS A 257 2.69 -8.25 -13.16
N TYR A 258 1.97 -7.31 -13.76
CA TYR A 258 1.99 -7.01 -15.19
C TYR A 258 2.42 -5.57 -15.47
N ALA A 259 2.02 -4.63 -14.61
CA ALA A 259 2.40 -3.23 -14.67
C ALA A 259 3.75 -2.96 -13.96
N PRO A 260 4.42 -1.83 -14.23
CA PRO A 260 5.59 -1.46 -13.45
C PRO A 260 5.19 -1.26 -11.98
N ALA A 261 6.09 -1.57 -11.07
CA ALA A 261 5.89 -1.25 -9.66
C ALA A 261 5.61 0.25 -9.52
N SER A 262 4.68 0.60 -8.63
CA SER A 262 4.43 2.00 -8.32
C SER A 262 5.75 2.66 -7.91
N PRO A 263 6.04 3.90 -8.36
CA PRO A 263 7.17 4.66 -7.84
C PRO A 263 7.08 4.88 -6.32
N ARG A 264 5.90 4.63 -5.74
CA ARG A 264 5.59 4.66 -4.30
C ARG A 264 5.57 3.27 -3.67
N ALA A 265 6.23 2.28 -4.28
CA ALA A 265 6.34 0.93 -3.75
C ALA A 265 7.30 0.85 -2.55
N THR A 266 7.06 1.70 -1.54
CA THR A 266 7.71 1.67 -0.25
C THR A 266 6.68 1.31 0.82
N THR A 267 7.18 0.91 1.98
CA THR A 267 6.34 0.65 3.15
C THR A 267 6.00 1.91 3.93
N THR A 268 6.58 3.05 3.58
CA THR A 268 6.43 4.32 4.30
C THR A 268 4.97 4.72 4.53
N PRO A 269 4.06 4.64 3.54
CA PRO A 269 2.64 4.98 3.76
C PRO A 269 1.94 4.19 4.88
N LEU A 270 2.45 3.00 5.23
CA LEU A 270 1.87 2.11 6.24
C LEU A 270 2.43 2.33 7.64
N PHE A 271 3.57 3.00 7.76
CA PHE A 271 4.31 3.15 9.03
C PHE A 271 4.66 4.59 9.38
N ALA A 272 4.56 5.53 8.44
CA ALA A 272 4.76 6.93 8.71
C ALA A 272 3.67 7.46 9.63
N ASP A 273 4.08 8.34 10.54
CA ASP A 273 3.21 9.02 11.49
C ASP A 273 3.39 10.53 11.34
N LEU A 274 2.26 11.25 11.28
CA LEU A 274 2.26 12.71 11.10
C LEU A 274 2.98 13.40 12.26
N ASN A 275 2.73 12.96 13.50
CA ASN A 275 3.31 13.61 14.68
C ASN A 275 4.82 13.43 14.71
N SER A 276 5.31 12.25 14.33
CA SER A 276 6.74 11.94 14.22
C SER A 276 7.42 12.83 13.17
N VAL A 277 6.81 13.01 11.99
CA VAL A 277 7.33 13.92 10.95
C VAL A 277 7.34 15.38 11.44
N LEU A 278 6.26 15.84 12.07
CA LEU A 278 6.18 17.20 12.61
C LEU A 278 7.18 17.44 13.74
N ALA A 279 7.39 16.47 14.62
CA ALA A 279 8.39 16.53 15.68
C ALA A 279 9.80 16.69 15.09
N GLN A 280 10.13 15.94 14.03
CA GLN A 280 11.43 16.06 13.37
C GLN A 280 11.62 17.41 12.68
N LEU A 281 10.58 17.92 12.01
CA LEU A 281 10.64 19.24 11.37
C LEU A 281 10.82 20.37 12.38
N THR A 282 10.14 20.28 13.52
CA THR A 282 10.19 21.30 14.59
C THR A 282 11.47 21.23 15.43
N GLN A 283 12.18 20.10 15.45
CA GLN A 283 13.52 19.99 16.06
C GLN A 283 14.57 20.83 15.31
N SER A 284 14.35 21.12 14.02
CA SER A 284 15.24 21.98 13.25
C SER A 284 15.00 23.45 13.62
N THR A 285 16.02 24.12 14.15
CA THR A 285 15.95 25.57 14.45
C THR A 285 15.90 26.48 13.21
N LYS A 286 16.13 25.90 12.02
CA LYS A 286 16.18 26.61 10.74
C LYS A 286 14.84 26.62 10.02
N LEU A 287 13.97 25.65 10.30
CA LEU A 287 12.71 25.48 9.60
C LEU A 287 11.56 26.04 10.44
N VAL A 288 10.66 26.78 9.78
CA VAL A 288 9.40 27.24 10.34
C VAL A 288 8.28 26.49 9.64
N LEU A 289 7.41 25.86 10.43
CA LEU A 289 6.21 25.21 9.94
C LEU A 289 5.18 26.27 9.55
N GLU A 290 4.83 26.37 8.26
CA GLU A 290 3.86 27.36 7.78
C GLU A 290 2.43 26.79 7.76
N SER A 291 2.27 25.56 7.26
CA SER A 291 0.96 24.91 7.21
C SER A 291 1.06 23.39 7.20
N VAL A 292 0.00 22.76 7.70
CA VAL A 292 -0.24 21.31 7.65
C VAL A 292 -1.66 21.14 7.13
N THR A 293 -1.83 20.45 6.01
CA THR A 293 -3.12 20.29 5.34
C THR A 293 -3.34 18.85 4.97
N ASN A 294 -4.50 18.31 5.34
CA ASN A 294 -4.94 17.02 4.83
C ASN A 294 -5.43 17.19 3.38
N ILE A 295 -4.77 16.52 2.43
CA ILE A 295 -5.05 16.59 1.00
C ILE A 295 -5.58 15.26 0.44
N SER A 296 -6.17 14.41 1.29
CA SER A 296 -6.61 13.06 0.91
C SER A 296 -7.65 13.09 -0.21
N LYS A 297 -8.64 14.00 -0.13
CA LYS A 297 -9.69 14.14 -1.16
C LYS A 297 -9.13 14.60 -2.50
N ASP A 298 -8.29 15.64 -2.49
CA ASP A 298 -7.65 16.16 -3.70
C ASP A 298 -6.76 15.10 -4.35
N TYR A 299 -6.06 14.31 -3.53
CA TYR A 299 -5.21 13.24 -4.01
C TYR A 299 -6.00 12.07 -4.59
N ALA A 300 -7.09 11.66 -3.93
CA ALA A 300 -8.01 10.66 -4.48
C ALA A 300 -8.58 11.10 -5.84
N ALA A 301 -9.04 12.36 -5.95
CA ALA A 301 -9.53 12.91 -7.21
C ALA A 301 -8.47 12.88 -8.33
N LYS A 302 -7.20 13.15 -8.00
CA LYS A 302 -6.09 13.03 -8.97
C LYS A 302 -5.86 11.60 -9.44
N LEU A 303 -5.91 10.61 -8.54
CA LEU A 303 -5.77 9.20 -8.88
C LEU A 303 -6.88 8.72 -9.82
N VAL A 304 -8.09 9.22 -9.61
CA VAL A 304 -9.26 8.92 -10.44
C VAL A 304 -9.12 9.55 -11.80
N ALA A 305 -8.77 10.83 -11.85
CA ALA A 305 -8.50 11.52 -13.10
C ALA A 305 -7.39 10.81 -13.88
N ALA A 306 -6.37 10.27 -13.20
CA ALA A 306 -5.33 9.47 -13.85
C ALA A 306 -5.88 8.14 -14.41
N ALA A 307 -6.75 7.45 -13.67
CA ALA A 307 -7.40 6.22 -14.14
C ALA A 307 -8.33 6.49 -15.34
N GLU A 308 -9.11 7.57 -15.31
CA GLU A 308 -9.97 8.03 -16.40
C GLU A 308 -9.17 8.48 -17.61
N GLN A 309 -8.05 9.18 -17.41
CA GLN A 309 -7.17 9.59 -18.48
C GLN A 309 -6.52 8.38 -19.16
N LEU A 310 -6.11 7.37 -18.39
CA LEU A 310 -5.59 6.12 -18.92
C LEU A 310 -6.61 5.39 -19.80
N ASP A 311 -7.91 5.50 -19.51
CA ASP A 311 -8.97 4.88 -20.32
C ASP A 311 -9.44 5.76 -21.50
N GLY A 312 -9.61 7.06 -21.28
CA GLY A 312 -10.15 8.00 -22.27
C GLY A 312 -9.14 8.49 -23.29
N ASP A 313 -7.86 8.66 -22.91
CA ASP A 313 -6.84 9.22 -23.79
C ASP A 313 -6.10 8.12 -24.57
N LYS A 314 -6.43 7.99 -25.85
CA LYS A 314 -5.78 7.03 -26.76
C LYS A 314 -4.27 7.24 -26.86
N SER A 315 -3.76 8.46 -26.68
CA SER A 315 -2.33 8.78 -26.77
C SER A 315 -1.53 8.25 -25.58
N ILE A 316 -2.18 8.08 -24.42
CA ILE A 316 -1.58 7.48 -23.21
C ILE A 316 -1.84 5.97 -23.20
N ARG A 317 -3.07 5.56 -23.50
CA ARG A 317 -3.48 4.15 -23.46
C ARG A 317 -2.68 3.27 -24.42
N ARG A 318 -2.53 3.69 -25.68
CA ARG A 318 -1.87 2.89 -26.71
C ARG A 318 -0.42 2.53 -26.34
N PRO A 319 0.47 3.49 -26.05
CA PRO A 319 1.85 3.15 -25.70
C PRO A 319 1.93 2.38 -24.37
N PHE A 320 1.01 2.59 -23.44
CA PHE A 320 0.97 1.80 -22.20
C PHE A 320 0.64 0.33 -22.48
N VAL A 321 -0.41 0.05 -23.26
CA VAL A 321 -0.82 -1.31 -23.65
C VAL A 321 0.24 -1.98 -24.53
N GLU A 322 0.87 -1.24 -25.46
CA GLU A 322 1.98 -1.77 -26.27
C GLU A 322 3.16 -2.21 -25.40
N LYS A 323 3.41 -1.53 -24.27
CA LYS A 323 4.52 -1.84 -23.37
C LYS A 323 4.21 -2.93 -22.35
N TRP A 324 2.99 -2.95 -21.78
CA TRP A 324 2.63 -3.77 -20.62
C TRP A 324 1.47 -4.74 -20.86
N GLY A 325 0.92 -4.78 -22.07
CA GLY A 325 -0.25 -5.58 -22.40
C GLY A 325 -1.56 -5.01 -21.85
N LEU A 326 -2.66 -5.72 -22.14
CA LEU A 326 -3.98 -5.36 -21.63
C LEU A 326 -4.11 -5.69 -20.13
N GLU A 327 -3.37 -6.67 -19.65
CA GLU A 327 -3.32 -7.09 -18.27
C GLU A 327 -2.65 -6.03 -17.39
N GLY A 328 -1.49 -5.51 -17.82
CA GLY A 328 -0.82 -4.40 -17.15
C GLY A 328 -1.66 -3.13 -17.15
N TYR A 329 -2.34 -2.84 -18.26
CA TYR A 329 -3.30 -1.74 -18.34
C TYR A 329 -4.44 -1.87 -17.31
N SER A 330 -5.03 -3.07 -17.22
CA SER A 330 -6.15 -3.34 -16.33
C SER A 330 -5.72 -3.33 -14.86
N GLU A 331 -4.54 -3.87 -14.56
CA GLU A 331 -3.92 -3.81 -13.23
C GLU A 331 -3.67 -2.36 -12.80
N GLU A 332 -3.07 -1.52 -13.66
CA GLU A 332 -2.81 -0.10 -13.36
C GLU A 332 -4.11 0.65 -13.03
N ARG A 333 -5.11 0.57 -13.92
CA ARG A 333 -6.39 1.26 -13.72
C ARG A 333 -7.06 0.81 -12.41
N PHE A 334 -7.00 -0.49 -12.12
CA PHE A 334 -7.55 -1.05 -10.90
C PHE A 334 -6.80 -0.56 -9.65
N MET A 335 -5.47 -0.57 -9.67
CA MET A 335 -4.66 -0.13 -8.53
C MET A 335 -4.80 1.36 -8.26
N LEU A 336 -4.93 2.21 -9.30
CA LEU A 336 -5.24 3.63 -9.14
C LEU A 336 -6.59 3.84 -8.47
N SER A 337 -7.60 3.08 -8.90
CA SER A 337 -8.95 3.12 -8.30
C SER A 337 -8.93 2.60 -6.86
N TRP A 338 -8.18 1.52 -6.58
CA TRP A 338 -7.95 0.94 -5.25
C TRP A 338 -7.34 1.97 -4.32
N GLU A 339 -6.23 2.56 -4.72
CA GLU A 339 -5.55 3.58 -3.94
C GLU A 339 -6.47 4.78 -3.68
N ALA A 340 -7.20 5.28 -4.69
CA ALA A 340 -8.14 6.38 -4.52
C ALA A 340 -9.21 6.06 -3.47
N ALA A 341 -9.78 4.85 -3.52
CA ALA A 341 -10.81 4.42 -2.58
C ALA A 341 -10.31 4.34 -1.12
N LEU A 342 -9.02 4.02 -0.89
CA LEU A 342 -8.42 4.03 0.44
C LEU A 342 -8.37 5.45 1.06
N PHE A 343 -8.15 6.47 0.23
CA PHE A 343 -8.17 7.87 0.69
C PHE A 343 -9.59 8.42 0.86
N GLU A 344 -10.53 8.00 -0.01
CA GLU A 344 -11.91 8.45 0.06
C GLU A 344 -12.68 7.86 1.23
N SER A 345 -12.33 6.66 1.67
CA SER A 345 -12.99 6.05 2.82
C SER A 345 -12.81 6.86 4.11
N GLY A 346 -11.73 7.66 4.19
CA GLY A 346 -11.35 8.42 5.37
C GLY A 346 -10.92 7.59 6.57
N THR A 347 -10.89 6.25 6.44
CA THR A 347 -10.58 5.30 7.51
C THR A 347 -9.28 4.55 7.30
N HIS A 348 -8.80 4.44 6.06
CA HIS A 348 -7.63 3.64 5.73
C HIS A 348 -6.36 4.49 5.67
N LEU A 349 -6.28 5.40 4.70
CA LEU A 349 -5.10 6.23 4.46
C LEU A 349 -5.45 7.72 4.48
N ALA A 350 -4.51 8.53 4.97
CA ALA A 350 -4.57 9.98 4.93
C ALA A 350 -3.33 10.51 4.23
N ARG A 351 -3.51 11.47 3.32
CA ARG A 351 -2.39 12.19 2.67
C ARG A 351 -2.26 13.58 3.25
N TRP A 352 -1.03 13.95 3.59
CA TRP A 352 -0.69 15.22 4.20
C TRP A 352 0.20 16.04 3.26
N LYS A 353 -0.02 17.35 3.27
CA LYS A 353 0.84 18.36 2.68
C LYS A 353 1.31 19.28 3.80
N ILE A 354 2.61 19.36 3.97
CA ILE A 354 3.27 20.26 4.92
C ILE A 354 4.03 21.31 4.12
N VAL A 355 3.88 22.57 4.49
CA VAL A 355 4.71 23.66 3.95
C VAL A 355 5.63 24.15 5.06
N VAL A 356 6.93 24.19 4.77
CA VAL A 356 7.96 24.71 5.67
C VAL A 356 8.76 25.81 4.98
N ALA A 357 9.19 26.80 5.73
CA ALA A 357 10.08 27.87 5.26
C ALA A 357 11.40 27.87 6.02
N HIS A 358 12.50 28.25 5.37
CA HIS A 358 13.75 28.53 6.07
C HIS A 358 13.72 29.94 6.66
N LYS A 359 13.96 30.04 7.97
CA LYS A 359 14.01 31.30 8.71
C LYS A 359 15.16 32.22 8.29
#